data_AF-A0A970IEN6-F1
#
_entry.id   AF-A0A970IEN6-F1
#
_cell.length_a   1.000
_cell.length_b   1.000
_cell.length_c   1.000
_cell.angle_alpha   90.00
_cell.angle_beta   90.00
_cell.angle_gamma   90.00
#
_symmetry.space_group_name_H-M   'P 1'
#
loop_
_entity.id
_entity.type
_entity.pdbx_description
1 polymer ?
#
loop_
_entity_poly.entity_id
_entity_poly.type
_entity_poly.pdbx_seq_one_letter_code
_entity_poly.pdbx_strand_id
1 'polypeptide(L)'
;MKKADTKTNRKKIMDSFKDKKFKYGGYATLLTAFVLAILVVINLVVDQIPFRLDLTENRMFSLSDQTEKIVENLDQEIRIIGLYQTGKENTMFDEILQRYRRINKNISITYIDPVKNPTFSSKYTKDGTSLREGSYIVESDERFKIIDYYDLFNIKSDQYGTRAESLALEQRVTNAIQYVTADKLPVVYTLEGHMEQALPYELRQQMELENYEIKTLSLLTEESVPSDATVLMVIAPQRDITAEEEQKIREYLENQGRAIFLMEITENEMPNFSSLLKSYGIALN
;
A
#
# COMPACT_ATOMS: atom_id res chain seq x y z
N MET A 1 48.17 -76.39 1.80
CA MET A 1 47.50 -75.66 2.91
C MET A 1 47.14 -74.25 2.45
N LYS A 2 45.90 -74.00 2.00
CA LYS A 2 45.37 -72.67 1.60
C LYS A 2 43.92 -72.56 2.10
N LYS A 3 43.70 -72.30 3.39
CA LYS A 3 42.36 -72.04 3.94
C LYS A 3 42.32 -71.00 5.07
N ALA A 4 43.43 -70.31 5.38
CA ALA A 4 43.49 -69.39 6.52
C ALA A 4 43.19 -67.91 6.16
N ASP A 5 43.50 -67.42 4.95
CA ASP A 5 43.45 -65.98 4.66
C ASP A 5 42.08 -65.40 4.28
N THR A 6 41.17 -66.20 3.70
CA THR A 6 39.87 -65.68 3.21
C THR A 6 38.88 -65.39 4.34
N LYS A 7 39.01 -66.08 5.49
CA LYS A 7 38.15 -65.86 6.66
C LYS A 7 38.50 -64.57 7.41
N THR A 8 39.77 -64.18 7.43
CA THR A 8 40.26 -63.00 8.17
C THR A 8 39.80 -61.68 7.52
N ASN A 9 39.73 -61.62 6.19
CA ASN A 9 39.26 -60.43 5.47
C ASN A 9 37.73 -60.22 5.56
N ARG A 10 36.92 -61.28 5.47
CA ARG A 10 35.46 -61.15 5.68
C ARG A 10 35.12 -60.73 7.11
N LYS A 11 35.86 -61.23 8.09
CA LYS A 11 35.67 -60.89 9.51
C LYS A 11 36.04 -59.42 9.78
N LYS A 12 37.16 -58.93 9.23
CA LYS A 12 37.55 -57.51 9.29
C LYS A 12 36.52 -56.58 8.65
N ILE A 13 35.96 -56.94 7.49
CA ILE A 13 34.90 -56.15 6.84
C ILE A 13 33.64 -56.11 7.72
N MET A 14 33.19 -57.25 8.24
CA MET A 14 32.02 -57.35 9.13
C MET A 14 32.21 -56.66 10.48
N ASP A 15 33.44 -56.59 11.00
CA ASP A 15 33.74 -55.89 12.24
C ASP A 15 33.86 -54.37 12.03
N SER A 16 34.23 -53.89 10.84
CA SER A 16 34.16 -52.46 10.48
C SER A 16 32.72 -51.92 10.47
N PHE A 17 31.72 -52.75 10.15
CA PHE A 17 30.29 -52.39 10.27
C PHE A 17 29.80 -52.28 11.73
N LYS A 18 30.56 -52.82 12.70
CA LYS A 18 30.25 -52.75 14.13
C LYS A 18 30.91 -51.57 14.85
N ASP A 19 31.84 -50.88 14.19
CA ASP A 19 32.54 -49.73 14.75
C ASP A 19 31.57 -48.54 14.92
N LYS A 20 31.68 -47.82 16.05
CA LYS A 20 30.77 -46.70 16.37
C LYS A 20 30.79 -45.65 15.25
N LYS A 21 31.94 -45.42 14.61
CA LYS A 21 32.09 -44.49 13.48
C LYS A 21 31.28 -44.90 12.25
N PHE A 22 31.12 -46.20 12.00
CA PHE A 22 30.31 -46.71 10.89
C PHE A 22 28.80 -46.65 11.19
N LYS A 23 28.41 -46.82 12.46
CA LYS A 23 27.01 -46.60 12.89
C LYS A 23 26.60 -45.14 12.70
N TYR A 24 27.42 -44.18 13.12
CA TYR A 24 27.14 -42.75 12.89
C TYR A 24 27.22 -42.37 11.41
N GLY A 25 28.14 -42.96 10.63
CA GLY A 25 28.22 -42.77 9.19
C GLY A 25 27.02 -43.32 8.42
N GLY A 26 26.52 -44.51 8.79
CA GLY A 26 25.33 -45.11 8.18
C GLY A 26 24.05 -44.33 8.48
N TYR A 27 23.92 -43.80 9.70
CA TYR A 27 22.84 -42.87 10.04
C TYR A 27 22.93 -41.58 9.23
N ALA A 28 24.12 -41.01 9.05
CA ALA A 28 24.30 -39.82 8.21
C ALA A 28 23.92 -40.10 6.75
N THR A 29 24.35 -41.24 6.18
CA THR A 29 23.99 -41.63 4.80
C THR A 29 22.48 -41.84 4.65
N LEU A 30 21.82 -42.50 5.60
CA LEU A 30 20.37 -42.67 5.60
C LEU A 30 19.63 -41.33 5.71
N LEU A 31 20.11 -40.42 6.57
CA LEU A 31 19.54 -39.08 6.72
C LEU A 31 19.71 -38.27 5.44
N THR A 32 20.89 -38.29 4.81
CA THR A 32 21.14 -37.61 3.54
C THR A 32 20.27 -38.18 2.43
N ALA A 33 20.14 -39.50 2.31
CA ALA A 33 19.27 -40.14 1.33
C ALA A 33 17.80 -39.78 1.56
N PHE A 34 17.36 -39.71 2.82
CA PHE A 34 16.01 -39.30 3.19
C PHE A 34 15.73 -37.84 2.83
N VAL A 35 16.66 -36.92 3.13
CA VAL A 35 16.54 -35.50 2.74
C VAL A 35 16.49 -35.35 1.22
N LEU A 36 17.32 -36.07 0.47
CA LEU A 36 17.30 -36.07 -1.00
C LEU A 36 15.97 -36.60 -1.55
N ALA A 37 15.43 -37.67 -0.97
CA ALA A 37 14.13 -38.19 -1.36
C ALA A 37 13.00 -37.17 -1.12
N ILE A 38 13.02 -36.46 0.02
CA ILE A 38 12.10 -35.35 0.29
C ILE A 38 12.25 -34.25 -0.76
N LEU A 39 13.47 -33.83 -1.09
CA LEU A 39 13.72 -32.79 -2.09
C LEU A 39 13.19 -33.17 -3.47
N VAL A 40 13.33 -34.43 -3.89
CA VAL A 40 12.77 -34.93 -5.15
C VAL A 40 11.24 -34.89 -5.12
N VAL A 41 10.62 -35.34 -4.02
CA VAL A 41 9.15 -35.30 -3.87
C VAL A 41 8.63 -33.86 -3.88
N ILE A 42 9.29 -32.95 -3.15
CA ILE A 42 8.96 -31.52 -3.17
C ILE A 42 9.08 -30.99 -4.60
N ASN A 43 10.17 -31.26 -5.31
CA ASN A 43 10.38 -30.79 -6.67
C ASN A 43 9.31 -31.28 -7.66
N LEU A 44 8.86 -32.53 -7.53
CA LEU A 44 7.79 -33.10 -8.37
C LEU A 44 6.40 -32.51 -8.08
N VAL A 45 6.16 -32.08 -6.84
CA VAL A 45 4.85 -31.60 -6.38
C VAL A 45 4.76 -30.06 -6.43
N VAL A 46 5.90 -29.35 -6.40
CA VAL A 46 5.93 -27.87 -6.35
C VAL A 46 5.23 -27.24 -7.55
N ASP A 47 5.34 -27.87 -8.73
CA ASP A 47 4.68 -27.40 -9.96
C ASP A 47 3.16 -27.67 -9.97
N GLN A 48 2.66 -28.53 -9.07
CA GLN A 48 1.25 -28.92 -8.97
C GLN A 48 0.48 -28.17 -7.86
N ILE A 49 1.18 -27.53 -6.92
CA ILE A 49 0.55 -26.75 -5.86
C ILE A 49 0.39 -25.30 -6.36
N PRO A 50 -0.83 -24.73 -6.42
CA PRO A 50 -1.05 -23.33 -6.83
C PRO A 50 -0.54 -22.28 -5.81
N PHE A 51 0.15 -22.72 -4.75
CA PHE A 51 0.62 -21.89 -3.64
C PHE A 51 2.07 -21.47 -3.89
N ARG A 52 2.25 -20.37 -4.63
CA ARG A 52 3.56 -19.72 -4.80
C ARG A 52 3.86 -18.85 -3.58
N LEU A 53 4.38 -19.47 -2.52
CA LEU A 53 5.01 -18.74 -1.42
C LEU A 53 6.14 -17.89 -1.99
N ASP A 54 6.10 -16.59 -1.76
CA ASP A 54 7.23 -15.73 -2.08
C ASP A 54 8.33 -15.97 -1.04
N LEU A 55 9.33 -16.74 -1.45
CA LEU A 55 10.49 -17.11 -0.64
C LEU A 55 11.64 -16.11 -0.76
N THR A 56 11.43 -14.98 -1.44
CA THR A 56 12.44 -13.90 -1.43
C THR A 56 12.56 -13.33 -0.01
N GLU A 57 13.77 -12.93 0.36
CA GLU A 57 14.10 -12.47 1.72
C GLU A 57 13.18 -11.34 2.23
N ASN A 58 12.61 -10.54 1.31
CA ASN A 58 11.71 -9.44 1.62
C ASN A 58 10.26 -9.66 1.15
N ARG A 59 9.90 -10.85 0.67
CA ARG A 59 8.62 -11.12 -0.01
C ARG A 59 8.28 -10.05 -1.07
N MET A 60 9.26 -9.72 -1.91
CA MET A 60 9.22 -8.56 -2.82
C MET A 60 8.07 -8.58 -3.82
N PHE A 61 7.40 -9.71 -3.97
CA PHE A 61 6.28 -9.93 -4.85
C PHE A 61 4.97 -10.18 -4.09
N SER A 62 4.94 -10.37 -2.77
CA SER A 62 3.69 -10.52 -2.01
C SER A 62 2.98 -9.19 -1.82
N LEU A 63 1.64 -9.22 -1.88
CA LEU A 63 0.83 -8.07 -1.48
C LEU A 63 0.73 -8.05 0.05
N SER A 64 0.53 -6.88 0.62
CA SER A 64 0.23 -6.72 2.04
C SER A 64 -1.16 -7.25 2.36
N ASP A 65 -1.37 -7.72 3.60
CA ASP A 65 -2.67 -8.21 4.09
C ASP A 65 -3.80 -7.18 3.92
N GLN A 66 -3.48 -5.88 3.97
CA GLN A 66 -4.45 -4.81 3.75
C GLN A 66 -4.88 -4.76 2.29
N THR A 67 -3.93 -4.81 1.37
CA THR A 67 -4.21 -4.88 -0.08
C THR A 67 -5.01 -6.12 -0.41
N GLU A 68 -4.64 -7.29 0.11
CA GLU A 68 -5.37 -8.54 -0.14
C GLU A 68 -6.84 -8.40 0.27
N LYS A 69 -7.12 -7.87 1.47
CA LYS A 69 -8.51 -7.62 1.91
C LYS A 69 -9.28 -6.66 1.02
N ILE A 70 -8.64 -5.58 0.56
CA ILE A 70 -9.29 -4.62 -0.35
C ILE A 70 -9.65 -5.31 -1.66
N VAL A 71 -8.72 -6.09 -2.21
CA VAL A 71 -8.90 -6.78 -3.49
C VAL A 71 -9.91 -7.93 -3.36
N GLU A 72 -9.91 -8.68 -2.27
CA GLU A 72 -10.88 -9.77 -2.02
C GLU A 72 -12.33 -9.26 -1.97
N ASN A 73 -12.57 -8.09 -1.39
CA ASN A 73 -13.91 -7.50 -1.24
C ASN A 73 -14.33 -6.61 -2.43
N LEU A 74 -13.56 -6.62 -3.52
CA LEU A 74 -13.86 -5.81 -4.70
C LEU A 74 -14.97 -6.43 -5.55
N ASP A 75 -16.13 -5.78 -5.60
CA ASP A 75 -17.28 -6.25 -6.39
C ASP A 75 -17.36 -5.64 -7.80
N GLN A 76 -16.68 -4.53 -8.05
CA GLN A 76 -16.69 -3.81 -9.33
C GLN A 76 -15.62 -4.32 -10.29
N GLU A 77 -15.87 -4.24 -11.60
CA GLU A 77 -14.87 -4.53 -12.63
C GLU A 77 -13.81 -3.43 -12.67
N ILE A 78 -12.54 -3.84 -12.67
CA ILE A 78 -11.41 -2.94 -12.70
C ILE A 78 -10.45 -3.33 -13.81
N ARG A 79 -10.02 -2.34 -14.57
CA ARG A 79 -9.01 -2.50 -15.60
C ARG A 79 -7.75 -1.73 -15.23
N ILE A 80 -6.65 -2.47 -15.07
CA ILE A 80 -5.31 -1.93 -14.93
C ILE A 80 -4.63 -1.95 -16.30
N ILE A 81 -4.25 -0.78 -16.80
CA ILE A 81 -3.66 -0.59 -18.13
C ILE A 81 -2.23 -0.08 -17.96
N GLY A 82 -1.25 -0.91 -18.28
CA GLY A 82 0.15 -0.50 -18.32
C GLY A 82 0.50 0.15 -19.66
N LEU A 83 1.18 1.29 -19.62
CA LEU A 83 1.59 2.03 -20.81
C LEU A 83 3.01 1.67 -21.21
N TYR A 84 3.15 0.66 -22.07
CA TYR A 84 4.45 0.13 -22.48
C TYR A 84 4.47 -0.14 -23.98
N GLN A 85 5.65 0.03 -24.58
CA GLN A 85 5.91 -0.57 -25.88
C GLN A 85 5.84 -2.10 -25.77
N THR A 86 5.25 -2.75 -26.77
CA THR A 86 5.11 -4.21 -26.79
C THR A 86 6.46 -4.90 -26.59
N GLY A 87 6.55 -5.77 -25.58
CA GLY A 87 7.78 -6.51 -25.24
C GLY A 87 8.78 -5.72 -24.39
N LYS A 88 8.40 -4.53 -23.90
CA LYS A 88 9.19 -3.69 -22.98
C LYS A 88 8.54 -3.56 -21.60
N GLU A 89 7.53 -4.36 -21.33
CA GLU A 89 6.83 -4.39 -20.04
C GLU A 89 7.81 -4.72 -18.91
N ASN A 90 7.65 -4.07 -17.76
CA ASN A 90 8.44 -4.39 -16.59
C ASN A 90 7.92 -5.70 -15.95
N THR A 91 8.72 -6.76 -16.06
CA THR A 91 8.33 -8.12 -15.59
C THR A 91 8.08 -8.18 -14.09
N MET A 92 8.82 -7.40 -13.29
CA MET A 92 8.60 -7.31 -11.84
C MET A 92 7.23 -6.67 -11.54
N PHE A 93 6.87 -5.63 -12.29
CA PHE A 93 5.60 -4.94 -12.08
C PHE A 93 4.43 -5.81 -12.53
N ASP A 94 4.56 -6.49 -13.68
CA ASP A 94 3.57 -7.48 -14.12
C ASP A 94 3.37 -8.55 -13.04
N GLU A 95 4.43 -9.14 -12.48
CA GLU A 95 4.28 -10.19 -11.47
C GLU A 95 3.47 -9.74 -10.23
N ILE A 96 3.70 -8.51 -9.76
CA ILE A 96 2.94 -7.89 -8.66
C ILE A 96 1.48 -7.70 -9.08
N LEU A 97 1.24 -7.07 -10.24
CA LEU A 97 -0.12 -6.81 -10.74
C LEU A 97 -0.90 -8.11 -10.96
N GLN A 98 -0.26 -9.15 -11.49
CA GLN A 98 -0.88 -10.47 -11.70
C GLN A 98 -1.39 -11.10 -10.39
N ARG A 99 -0.89 -10.68 -9.21
CA ARG A 99 -1.47 -11.12 -7.93
C ARG A 99 -2.85 -10.53 -7.67
N TYR A 100 -3.08 -9.26 -8.00
CA TYR A 100 -4.40 -8.64 -7.89
C TYR A 100 -5.45 -9.44 -8.66
N ARG A 101 -5.15 -9.78 -9.92
CA ARG A 101 -6.02 -10.60 -10.79
C ARG A 101 -6.23 -12.02 -10.26
N ARG A 102 -5.23 -12.62 -9.61
CA ARG A 102 -5.33 -13.97 -9.03
C ARG A 102 -6.24 -13.99 -7.80
N ILE A 103 -6.22 -12.93 -7.00
CA ILE A 103 -7.08 -12.78 -5.82
C ILE A 103 -8.51 -12.48 -6.27
N ASN A 104 -8.69 -11.56 -7.22
CA ASN A 104 -10.01 -11.18 -7.71
C ASN A 104 -10.10 -11.17 -9.23
N LYS A 105 -11.00 -12.00 -9.75
CA LYS A 105 -11.29 -12.16 -11.19
C LYS A 105 -11.89 -10.92 -11.86
N ASN A 106 -12.42 -9.97 -11.09
CA ASN A 106 -12.96 -8.71 -11.61
C ASN A 106 -11.85 -7.74 -12.03
N ILE A 107 -10.58 -8.04 -11.70
CA ILE A 107 -9.42 -7.25 -12.09
C ILE A 107 -8.83 -7.81 -13.39
N SER A 108 -8.78 -6.97 -14.42
CA SER A 108 -8.09 -7.26 -15.67
C SER A 108 -6.83 -6.42 -15.83
N ILE A 109 -5.80 -6.98 -16.46
CA ILE A 109 -4.52 -6.30 -16.70
C ILE A 109 -4.24 -6.34 -18.19
N THR A 110 -4.00 -5.17 -18.78
CA THR A 110 -3.70 -5.02 -20.21
C THR A 110 -2.52 -4.07 -20.41
N TYR A 111 -1.83 -4.22 -21.54
CA TYR A 111 -0.70 -3.36 -21.90
C TYR A 111 -0.97 -2.70 -23.24
N ILE A 112 -0.79 -1.38 -23.30
CA ILE A 112 -1.05 -0.58 -24.49
C ILE A 112 0.17 0.30 -24.76
N ASP A 113 0.61 0.29 -26.02
CA ASP A 113 1.64 1.20 -26.52
C ASP A 113 0.99 2.57 -26.82
N PRO A 114 1.24 3.61 -26.02
CA PRO A 114 0.58 4.91 -26.17
C PRO A 114 1.03 5.66 -27.44
N VAL A 115 2.19 5.31 -28.00
CA VAL A 115 2.74 5.91 -29.23
C VAL A 115 2.04 5.32 -30.45
N LYS A 116 1.79 4.00 -30.45
CA LYS A 116 1.05 3.34 -31.53
C LYS A 116 -0.46 3.53 -31.46
N ASN A 117 -0.99 3.90 -30.28
CA ASN A 117 -2.42 4.05 -30.03
C ASN A 117 -2.79 5.47 -29.55
N PRO A 118 -2.58 6.52 -30.36
CA PRO A 118 -2.80 7.91 -29.92
C PRO A 118 -4.27 8.23 -29.60
N THR A 119 -5.22 7.54 -30.23
CA THR A 119 -6.67 7.68 -29.95
C THR A 119 -7.06 7.11 -28.59
N PHE A 120 -6.33 6.11 -28.09
CA PHE A 120 -6.51 5.61 -26.74
C PHE A 120 -6.03 6.66 -25.72
N SER A 121 -4.85 7.22 -25.96
CA SER A 121 -4.22 8.21 -25.07
C SER A 121 -5.10 9.44 -24.86
N SER A 122 -5.78 9.94 -25.91
CA SER A 122 -6.61 11.14 -25.83
C SER A 122 -7.83 11.00 -24.90
N LYS A 123 -8.25 9.78 -24.55
CA LYS A 123 -9.30 9.55 -23.54
C LYS A 123 -8.88 10.04 -22.15
N TYR A 124 -7.58 9.96 -21.84
CA TYR A 124 -7.04 10.15 -20.49
C TYR A 124 -6.24 11.45 -20.31
N THR A 125 -5.97 12.19 -21.38
CA THR A 125 -5.15 13.42 -21.36
C THR A 125 -5.97 14.71 -21.43
N LYS A 126 -7.28 14.67 -21.10
CA LYS A 126 -8.19 15.81 -21.30
C LYS A 126 -7.87 17.02 -20.41
N ASP A 127 -7.26 16.79 -19.26
CA ASP A 127 -6.98 17.83 -18.25
C ASP A 127 -5.51 18.31 -18.26
N GLY A 128 -4.80 18.12 -19.39
CA GLY A 128 -3.39 18.48 -19.52
C GLY A 128 -2.41 17.47 -18.91
N THR A 129 -2.92 16.35 -18.37
CA THR A 129 -2.10 15.23 -17.91
C THR A 129 -1.39 14.58 -19.09
N SER A 130 -0.08 14.36 -18.98
CA SER A 130 0.67 13.62 -19.99
C SER A 130 0.75 12.14 -19.62
N LEU A 131 0.49 11.26 -20.60
CA LEU A 131 0.74 9.83 -20.44
C LEU A 131 2.20 9.55 -20.73
N ARG A 132 2.94 9.09 -19.72
CA ARG A 132 4.34 8.68 -19.86
C ARG A 132 4.43 7.17 -20.08
N GLU A 133 5.42 6.75 -20.85
CA GLU A 133 5.82 5.34 -20.91
C GLU A 133 6.23 4.86 -19.51
N GLY A 134 5.75 3.69 -19.12
CA GLY A 134 5.91 3.11 -17.79
C GLY A 134 4.81 3.48 -16.78
N SER A 135 3.92 4.43 -17.10
CA SER A 135 2.78 4.78 -16.25
C SER A 135 1.67 3.71 -16.33
N TYR A 136 0.77 3.74 -15.35
CA TYR A 136 -0.39 2.86 -15.30
C TYR A 136 -1.69 3.69 -15.22
N ILE A 137 -2.77 3.12 -15.74
CA ILE A 137 -4.13 3.65 -15.59
C ILE A 137 -4.95 2.59 -14.87
N VAL A 138 -5.62 2.97 -13.79
CA VAL A 138 -6.62 2.12 -13.13
C VAL A 138 -7.97 2.71 -13.43
N GLU A 139 -8.88 1.91 -13.96
CA GLU A 139 -10.17 2.36 -14.48
C GLU A 139 -11.30 1.45 -13.97
N SER A 140 -12.38 2.07 -13.51
CA SER A 140 -13.70 1.48 -13.35
C SER A 140 -14.65 2.02 -14.42
N ASP A 141 -15.92 1.59 -14.40
CA ASP A 141 -16.93 2.11 -15.32
C ASP A 141 -17.22 3.60 -15.14
N GLU A 142 -17.02 4.14 -13.92
CA GLU A 142 -17.35 5.53 -13.61
C GLU A 142 -16.19 6.49 -13.84
N ARG A 143 -14.99 6.10 -13.42
CA ARG A 143 -13.83 7.01 -13.36
C ARG A 143 -12.52 6.24 -13.50
N PHE A 144 -11.46 6.97 -13.80
CA PHE A 144 -10.11 6.44 -13.87
C PHE A 144 -9.15 7.26 -13.01
N LYS A 145 -8.01 6.66 -12.66
CA LYS A 145 -6.86 7.33 -12.04
C LYS A 145 -5.59 6.95 -12.78
N ILE A 146 -4.78 7.95 -13.11
CA ILE A 146 -3.46 7.77 -13.72
C ILE A 146 -2.44 7.69 -12.58
N ILE A 147 -1.53 6.71 -12.67
CA ILE A 147 -0.37 6.58 -11.81
C ILE A 147 0.85 6.87 -12.67
N ASP A 148 1.52 8.01 -12.43
CA ASP A 148 2.71 8.37 -13.19
C ASP A 148 3.87 7.44 -12.86
N TYR A 149 4.76 7.20 -13.83
CA TYR A 149 5.94 6.36 -13.65
C TYR A 149 6.78 6.75 -12.42
N TYR A 150 6.91 8.05 -12.11
CA TYR A 150 7.69 8.46 -10.93
C TYR A 150 6.97 8.16 -9.61
N ASP A 151 5.64 8.14 -9.58
CA ASP A 151 4.86 7.82 -8.38
C ASP A 151 4.95 6.34 -7.98
N LEU A 152 5.40 5.49 -8.90
CA LEU A 152 5.68 4.08 -8.66
C LEU A 152 6.87 3.86 -7.73
N PHE A 153 7.61 4.90 -7.38
CA PHE A 153 8.74 4.84 -6.46
C PHE A 153 8.58 5.86 -5.35
N ASN A 154 8.91 5.47 -4.13
CA ASN A 154 9.10 6.42 -3.04
C ASN A 154 10.43 7.11 -3.26
N ILE A 155 10.40 8.42 -3.45
CA ILE A 155 11.57 9.23 -3.76
C ILE A 155 11.99 9.99 -2.50
N LYS A 156 13.28 9.89 -2.16
CA LYS A 156 13.91 10.77 -1.18
C LYS A 156 14.82 11.77 -1.89
N SER A 157 14.61 13.05 -1.61
CA SER A 157 15.56 14.11 -1.93
C SER A 157 16.35 14.47 -0.69
N ASP A 158 17.67 14.39 -0.78
CA ASP A 158 18.58 14.93 0.22
C ASP A 158 19.62 15.85 -0.44
N GLN A 159 20.58 16.34 0.35
CA GLN A 159 21.65 17.21 -0.12
C GLN A 159 22.56 16.59 -1.21
N TYR A 160 22.45 15.28 -1.45
CA TYR A 160 23.19 14.55 -2.50
C TYR A 160 22.32 14.24 -3.72
N GLY A 161 21.09 14.76 -3.77
CA GLY A 161 20.17 14.65 -4.89
C GLY A 161 18.97 13.75 -4.61
N THR A 162 18.23 13.49 -5.68
CA THR A 162 16.99 12.71 -5.67
C THR A 162 17.29 11.25 -5.98
N ARG A 163 16.90 10.33 -5.09
CA ARG A 163 17.04 8.88 -5.31
C ARG A 163 15.75 8.14 -4.98
N ALA A 164 15.47 7.08 -5.73
CA ALA A 164 14.41 6.13 -5.39
C ALA A 164 14.84 5.33 -4.15
N GLU A 165 14.02 5.36 -3.10
CA GLU A 165 14.23 4.62 -1.86
C GLU A 165 13.59 3.24 -1.91
N SER A 166 12.35 3.16 -2.39
CA SER A 166 11.60 1.90 -2.45
C SER A 166 10.54 1.91 -3.56
N LEU A 167 10.04 0.73 -3.90
CA LEU A 167 8.94 0.56 -4.84
C LEU A 167 7.61 0.86 -4.14
N ALA A 168 6.76 1.67 -4.77
CA ALA A 168 5.44 2.07 -4.29
C ALA A 168 4.29 1.52 -5.16
N LEU A 169 4.57 0.68 -6.16
CA LEU A 169 3.58 0.15 -7.10
C LEU A 169 2.33 -0.42 -6.41
N GLU A 170 2.50 -1.28 -5.41
CA GLU A 170 1.36 -1.86 -4.69
C GLU A 170 0.48 -0.78 -4.04
N GLN A 171 1.09 0.14 -3.30
CA GLN A 171 0.37 1.23 -2.63
C GLN A 171 -0.39 2.09 -3.65
N ARG A 172 0.26 2.47 -4.76
CA ARG A 172 -0.37 3.32 -5.79
C ARG A 172 -1.52 2.62 -6.49
N VAL A 173 -1.37 1.35 -6.85
CA VAL A 173 -2.42 0.57 -7.52
C VAL A 173 -3.59 0.34 -6.57
N THR A 174 -3.33 -0.05 -5.32
CA THR A 174 -4.39 -0.26 -4.31
C THR A 174 -5.17 1.01 -4.02
N ASN A 175 -4.48 2.15 -3.89
CA ASN A 175 -5.16 3.44 -3.69
C ASN A 175 -5.94 3.86 -4.93
N ALA A 176 -5.44 3.58 -6.13
CA ALA A 176 -6.17 3.87 -7.35
C ALA A 176 -7.41 3.00 -7.52
N ILE A 177 -7.36 1.72 -7.13
CA ILE A 177 -8.54 0.85 -7.05
C ILE A 177 -9.58 1.48 -6.11
N GLN A 178 -9.19 1.77 -4.85
CA GLN A 178 -10.08 2.40 -3.88
C GLN A 178 -10.70 3.71 -4.41
N TYR A 179 -9.93 4.53 -5.10
CA TYR A 179 -10.41 5.78 -5.69
C TYR A 179 -11.51 5.54 -6.75
N VAL A 180 -11.26 4.62 -7.70
CA VAL A 180 -12.19 4.39 -8.80
C VAL A 180 -13.43 3.60 -8.38
N THR A 181 -13.37 2.95 -7.21
CA THR A 181 -14.47 2.19 -6.63
C THR A 181 -15.22 2.94 -5.53
N ALA A 182 -14.74 4.10 -5.09
CA ALA A 182 -15.34 4.85 -4.01
C ALA A 182 -16.61 5.59 -4.48
N ASP A 183 -17.74 5.29 -3.84
CA ASP A 183 -18.99 6.05 -4.01
C ASP A 183 -18.77 7.54 -3.70
N LYS A 184 -18.07 7.81 -2.59
CA LYS A 184 -17.68 9.15 -2.14
C LYS A 184 -16.26 9.12 -1.60
N LEU A 185 -15.48 10.15 -1.95
CA LEU A 185 -14.15 10.35 -1.39
C LEU A 185 -14.26 11.00 -0.01
N PRO A 186 -13.40 10.65 0.94
CA PRO A 186 -13.39 11.31 2.25
C PRO A 186 -13.02 12.78 2.09
N VAL A 187 -13.84 13.68 2.64
CA VAL A 187 -13.62 15.13 2.56
C VAL A 187 -13.08 15.66 3.89
N VAL A 188 -11.93 16.32 3.84
CA VAL A 188 -11.34 17.05 4.96
C VAL A 188 -11.63 18.53 4.77
N TYR A 189 -12.28 19.14 5.76
CA TYR A 189 -12.50 20.59 5.80
C TYR A 189 -11.48 21.24 6.73
N THR A 190 -10.69 22.18 6.23
CA THR A 190 -9.82 23.02 7.05
C THR A 190 -10.54 24.32 7.40
N LEU A 191 -10.69 24.61 8.69
CA LEU A 191 -11.33 25.84 9.17
C LEU A 191 -10.52 27.07 8.76
N GLU A 192 -11.22 28.13 8.34
CA GLU A 192 -10.65 29.44 8.04
C GLU A 192 -11.46 30.57 8.69
N GLY A 193 -10.81 31.70 8.96
CA GLY A 193 -11.42 32.92 9.51
C GLY A 193 -10.73 33.45 10.77
N HIS A 194 -9.85 32.65 11.36
CA HIS A 194 -9.20 32.88 12.66
C HIS A 194 -7.67 32.97 12.56
N MET A 195 -7.16 33.31 11.37
CA MET A 195 -5.72 33.31 11.05
C MET A 195 -5.07 31.93 11.27
N GLU A 196 -5.79 30.88 10.91
CA GLU A 196 -5.29 29.51 10.89
C GLU A 196 -4.11 29.37 9.92
N GLN A 197 -3.17 28.50 10.28
CA GLN A 197 -2.09 28.15 9.37
C GLN A 197 -2.65 27.29 8.22
N ALA A 198 -2.14 27.51 7.02
CA ALA A 198 -2.46 26.65 5.88
C ALA A 198 -1.91 25.25 6.11
N LEU A 199 -2.63 24.23 5.63
CA LEU A 199 -2.14 22.86 5.63
C LEU A 199 -0.81 22.79 4.85
N PRO A 200 0.28 22.25 5.44
CA PRO A 200 1.57 22.14 4.76
C PRO A 200 1.43 21.43 3.40
N TYR A 201 2.11 21.94 2.39
CA TYR A 201 1.96 21.46 1.01
C TYR A 201 2.26 19.96 0.88
N GLU A 202 3.30 19.47 1.53
CA GLU A 202 3.69 18.06 1.50
C GLU A 202 2.61 17.18 2.15
N LEU A 203 2.02 17.63 3.25
CA LEU A 203 0.95 16.91 3.92
C LEU A 203 -0.32 16.89 3.05
N ARG A 204 -0.67 18.02 2.45
CA ARG A 204 -1.77 18.12 1.48
C ARG A 204 -1.58 17.11 0.34
N GLN A 205 -0.38 17.06 -0.25
CA GLN A 205 -0.06 16.11 -1.32
C GLN A 205 -0.21 14.65 -0.87
N GLN A 206 0.26 14.29 0.33
CA GLN A 206 0.08 12.94 0.85
C GLN A 206 -1.40 12.59 1.07
N MET A 207 -2.19 13.53 1.58
CA MET A 207 -3.63 13.33 1.77
C MET A 207 -4.36 13.14 0.42
N GLU A 208 -4.04 13.95 -0.59
CA GLU A 208 -4.58 13.81 -1.95
C GLU A 208 -4.19 12.46 -2.58
N LEU A 209 -2.95 11.98 -2.34
CA LEU A 209 -2.49 10.65 -2.77
C LEU A 209 -3.26 9.50 -2.10
N GLU A 210 -3.71 9.70 -0.86
CA GLU A 210 -4.57 8.79 -0.10
C GLU A 210 -6.07 9.04 -0.36
N ASN A 211 -6.40 9.75 -1.44
CA ASN A 211 -7.75 10.01 -1.94
C ASN A 211 -8.63 10.93 -1.08
N TYR A 212 -8.04 11.72 -0.18
CA TYR A 212 -8.78 12.76 0.53
C TYR A 212 -9.00 13.99 -0.36
N GLU A 213 -10.23 14.49 -0.38
CA GLU A 213 -10.54 15.81 -0.93
C GLU A 213 -10.37 16.86 0.19
N ILE A 214 -9.57 17.90 -0.05
CA ILE A 214 -9.32 18.95 0.93
C ILE A 214 -10.02 20.24 0.49
N LYS A 215 -10.94 20.72 1.35
CA LYS A 215 -11.70 21.96 1.15
C LYS A 215 -11.47 22.90 2.33
N THR A 216 -11.64 24.21 2.10
CA THR A 216 -11.69 25.19 3.19
C THR A 216 -13.12 25.36 3.68
N LEU A 217 -13.30 25.75 4.94
CA LEU A 217 -14.58 26.01 5.56
C LEU A 217 -14.53 27.28 6.39
N SER A 218 -15.39 28.24 6.08
CA SER A 218 -15.65 29.41 6.93
C SER A 218 -17.01 29.28 7.60
N LEU A 219 -17.03 29.13 8.92
CA LEU A 219 -18.27 29.06 9.71
C LEU A 219 -18.89 30.45 9.96
N LEU A 220 -18.24 31.51 9.49
CA LEU A 220 -18.80 32.85 9.40
C LEU A 220 -19.83 32.95 8.26
N THR A 221 -19.65 32.18 7.19
CA THR A 221 -20.52 32.19 6.00
C THR A 221 -21.41 30.96 5.92
N GLU A 222 -20.93 29.81 6.38
CA GLU A 222 -21.70 28.56 6.38
C GLU A 222 -22.52 28.42 7.67
N GLU A 223 -23.70 27.81 7.55
CA GLU A 223 -24.60 27.59 8.69
C GLU A 223 -24.15 26.43 9.58
N SER A 224 -23.38 25.47 9.05
CA SER A 224 -22.89 24.31 9.78
C SER A 224 -21.67 23.69 9.08
N VAL A 225 -21.00 22.76 9.76
CA VAL A 225 -20.00 21.89 9.12
C VAL A 225 -20.71 21.00 8.10
N PRO A 226 -20.28 20.95 6.82
CA PRO A 226 -20.95 20.17 5.78
C PRO A 226 -21.11 18.68 6.14
N SER A 227 -22.27 18.10 5.80
CA SER A 227 -22.59 16.70 6.13
C SER A 227 -21.70 15.65 5.46
N ASP A 228 -20.96 16.02 4.40
CA ASP A 228 -19.96 15.20 3.74
C ASP A 228 -18.57 15.29 4.40
N ALA A 229 -18.40 16.11 5.44
CA ALA A 229 -17.16 16.25 6.17
C ALA A 229 -16.81 14.97 6.94
N THR A 230 -15.79 14.24 6.46
CA THR A 230 -15.19 13.12 7.18
C THR A 230 -14.45 13.60 8.42
N VAL A 231 -13.78 14.76 8.32
CA VAL A 231 -13.08 15.39 9.44
C VAL A 231 -13.01 16.91 9.26
N LEU A 232 -13.22 17.64 10.34
CA LEU A 232 -12.90 19.06 10.47
C LEU A 232 -11.48 19.22 11.02
N MET A 233 -10.65 20.05 10.40
CA MET A 233 -9.30 20.33 10.85
C MET A 233 -9.16 21.80 11.21
N VAL A 234 -8.68 22.06 12.42
CA VAL A 234 -8.36 23.41 12.93
C VAL A 234 -6.86 23.46 13.16
N ILE A 235 -6.16 24.27 12.35
CA ILE A 235 -4.69 24.29 12.30
C ILE A 235 -4.17 25.60 12.87
N ALA A 236 -3.59 25.53 14.07
CA ALA A 236 -2.91 26.62 14.76
C ALA A 236 -3.64 27.97 14.64
N PRO A 237 -4.92 28.06 15.06
CA PRO A 237 -5.67 29.31 15.00
C PRO A 237 -4.96 30.37 15.85
N GLN A 238 -4.98 31.63 15.40
CA GLN A 238 -4.34 32.75 16.14
C GLN A 238 -5.37 33.68 16.79
N ARG A 239 -6.64 33.52 16.41
CA ARG A 239 -7.80 34.19 17.02
C ARG A 239 -8.78 33.14 17.52
N ASP A 240 -9.55 33.50 18.54
CA ASP A 240 -10.63 32.66 19.00
C ASP A 240 -11.79 32.67 17.99
N ILE A 241 -12.54 31.56 17.96
CA ILE A 241 -13.84 31.47 17.28
C ILE A 241 -14.88 32.28 18.03
N THR A 242 -15.97 32.66 17.36
CA THR A 242 -17.13 33.24 18.04
C THR A 242 -17.94 32.19 18.79
N ALA A 243 -18.83 32.62 19.69
CA ALA A 243 -19.75 31.72 20.38
C ALA A 243 -20.71 30.98 19.43
N GLU A 244 -21.08 31.61 18.31
CA GLU A 244 -21.92 30.97 17.29
C GLU A 244 -21.15 29.86 16.56
N GLU A 245 -19.91 30.12 16.17
CA GLU A 245 -19.04 29.11 15.53
C GLU A 245 -18.72 27.96 16.47
N GLU A 246 -18.48 28.26 17.75
CA GLU A 246 -18.30 27.27 18.81
C GLU A 246 -19.49 26.32 18.90
N GLN A 247 -20.71 26.86 18.89
CA GLN A 247 -21.93 26.07 18.88
C GLN A 247 -22.03 25.20 17.62
N LYS A 248 -21.75 25.75 16.42
CA LYS A 248 -21.77 24.99 15.15
C LYS A 248 -20.79 23.81 15.19
N ILE A 249 -19.58 24.01 15.71
CA ILE A 249 -18.57 22.95 15.84
C ILE A 249 -19.00 21.93 16.90
N ARG A 250 -19.56 22.39 18.02
CA ARG A 250 -20.08 21.51 19.08
C ARG A 250 -21.18 20.60 18.55
N GLU A 251 -22.16 21.15 17.85
CA GLU A 251 -23.25 20.37 17.24
C GLU A 251 -22.72 19.33 16.23
N TYR A 252 -21.72 19.68 15.43
CA TYR A 252 -21.06 18.73 14.54
C TYR A 252 -20.43 17.56 15.31
N LEU A 253 -19.69 17.84 16.38
CA LEU A 253 -19.02 16.80 17.19
C LEU A 253 -20.01 15.95 17.99
N GLU A 254 -21.07 16.54 18.52
CA GLU A 254 -22.15 15.81 19.22
C GLU A 254 -22.89 14.85 18.28
N ASN A 255 -22.97 15.19 16.99
CA ASN A 255 -23.52 14.34 15.93
C ASN A 255 -22.48 13.34 15.36
N GLN A 256 -21.51 12.90 16.16
CA GLN A 256 -20.45 11.94 15.79
C GLN A 256 -19.49 12.45 14.70
N GLY A 257 -19.48 13.75 14.44
CA GLY A 257 -18.45 14.40 13.64
C GLY A 257 -17.07 14.19 14.26
N ARG A 258 -16.03 14.30 13.43
CA ARG A 258 -14.65 14.10 13.86
C ARG A 258 -13.88 15.37 13.62
N ALA A 259 -13.08 15.80 14.60
CA ALA A 259 -12.22 16.95 14.43
C ALA A 259 -10.79 16.70 14.90
N ILE A 260 -9.85 17.37 14.24
CA ILE A 260 -8.44 17.45 14.63
C ILE A 260 -8.14 18.90 14.96
N PHE A 261 -7.72 19.16 16.20
CA PHE A 261 -7.28 20.48 16.66
C PHE A 261 -5.77 20.45 16.85
N LEU A 262 -5.05 21.22 16.05
CA LEU A 262 -3.61 21.45 16.19
C LEU A 262 -3.44 22.83 16.83
N MET A 263 -3.38 22.89 18.16
CA MET A 263 -3.35 24.15 18.90
C MET A 263 -1.90 24.57 19.18
N GLU A 264 -1.59 25.83 18.94
CA GLU A 264 -0.31 26.46 19.34
C GLU A 264 -0.53 27.37 20.55
N ILE A 265 0.56 27.72 21.24
CA ILE A 265 0.52 28.71 22.31
C ILE A 265 0.30 30.09 21.66
N THR A 266 -0.77 30.77 22.05
CA THR A 266 -1.09 32.11 21.57
C THR A 266 -1.08 33.12 22.71
N GLU A 267 -0.74 34.38 22.41
CA GLU A 267 -0.84 35.48 23.39
C GLU A 267 -2.31 35.86 23.69
N ASN A 268 -3.22 35.56 22.75
CA ASN A 268 -4.64 35.85 22.90
C ASN A 268 -5.34 34.76 23.73
N GLU A 269 -6.27 35.16 24.60
CA GLU A 269 -7.19 34.22 25.23
C GLU A 269 -8.12 33.60 24.18
N MET A 270 -8.37 32.30 24.31
CA MET A 270 -9.28 31.54 23.46
C MET A 270 -10.41 30.89 24.28
N PRO A 271 -11.29 31.68 24.93
CA PRO A 271 -12.34 31.14 25.79
C PRO A 271 -13.30 30.18 25.07
N ASN A 272 -13.61 30.39 23.78
CA ASN A 272 -14.54 29.57 23.04
C ASN A 272 -13.91 28.23 22.62
N PHE A 273 -12.70 28.23 22.05
CA PHE A 273 -11.96 26.97 21.86
C PHE A 273 -11.72 26.22 23.17
N SER A 274 -11.38 26.94 24.26
CA SER A 274 -11.19 26.34 25.58
C SER A 274 -12.49 25.70 26.11
N SER A 275 -13.62 26.38 25.96
CA SER A 275 -14.95 25.86 26.32
C SER A 275 -15.30 24.60 25.53
N LEU A 276 -15.08 24.63 24.21
CA LEU A 276 -15.28 23.49 23.33
C LEU A 276 -14.45 22.29 23.78
N LEU A 277 -13.13 22.45 23.84
CA LEU A 277 -12.19 21.38 24.17
C LEU A 277 -12.38 20.84 25.59
N LYS A 278 -12.71 21.70 26.55
CA LYS A 278 -12.97 21.32 27.95
C LYS A 278 -14.18 20.40 28.08
N SER A 279 -15.19 20.55 27.21
CA SER A 279 -16.33 19.62 27.18
C SER A 279 -15.93 18.19 26.78
N TYR A 280 -14.78 18.04 26.14
CA TYR A 280 -14.16 16.75 25.79
C TYR A 280 -13.00 16.37 26.73
N GLY A 281 -12.85 17.05 27.88
CA GLY A 281 -11.83 16.75 28.87
C GLY A 281 -10.43 17.27 28.55
N ILE A 282 -10.29 18.16 27.56
CA ILE A 282 -9.01 18.75 27.13
C ILE A 282 -8.94 20.19 27.65
N ALA A 283 -7.81 20.56 28.25
CA ALA A 283 -7.55 21.95 28.67
C ALA A 283 -6.41 22.54 27.84
N LEU A 284 -6.60 23.78 27.37
CA LEU A 284 -5.52 24.59 26.81
C LEU A 284 -4.73 25.22 27.96
N ASN A 285 -3.40 25.12 27.90
CA ASN A 285 -2.48 25.66 28.91
C ASN A 285 -1.74 26.89 28.39
#